data_AF-A0A8J7UAX5-F1
#
_entry.id   AF-A0A8J7UAX5-F1
#
_cell.length_a   1.000
_cell.length_b   1.000
_cell.length_c   1.000
_cell.angle_alpha   90.00
_cell.angle_beta   90.00
_cell.angle_gamma   90.00
#
_symmetry.space_group_name_H-M   'P 1'
#
loop_
_entity.id
_entity.type
_entity.pdbx_description
1 polymer ?
#
loop_
_entity_poly.entity_id
_entity_poly.type
_entity_poly.pdbx_seq_one_letter_code
_entity_poly.pdbx_strand_id
1 'polypeptide(L)'
;MPSMDRLIKSATRTVWSLFLFVSMVSVINLLRITYYPVAHRVSYEKIIRVVLLSESLDSHAAVILSAASSFLLILSVWKNGRGKRLFLAILSVINLSALLSFYEFDYALAALAIGISSCILLHSRENRDAMALAKGVAIILCAIEAISLLRWLLHPLQLPSRIADPLSRFSAIEAELFYAPADLTPIAMLVLLFSYPLFHLARKLKGVAKSSSVVDANPGLSLDGRIMLAVAVAITALVASYPYLPSVNPAGKYVGTDIYYYEIWLDEMEKGPSSAFDFAIRHVSSRPLFLLALHYLKPGNLQTVTFLEWIGVPVFCLLTVSAYFFGSVFKGRNFAGLAALLSSFSINVVAGMYTAYYSNAIALALLYAALAALLLALRRRSCLFALFSAAPSVIAIFVHPWTWAFLQAAVCAFAGLQLLSVARSRKFSEALRNMMPVIVFVAANVIADLLKTLLLAAPSAAGISYELAGGAVSMNEFYNLWFNLYFTFRFFAGGYFNNFFAITSAILGAWWLSKQDGNAEKMLLAWLSVGSVPTLFVNFWVNERIFYNLPIQMLSAAGLCFWLPRYRSSGMLRKALLILFVLVNLNYALRSMANLV
;
A
#
# COMPACT_ATOMS: atom_id res chain seq x y z
N MET A 1 22.83 16.98 41.29
CA MET A 1 23.12 17.60 39.97
C MET A 1 22.81 16.73 38.74
N PRO A 2 22.96 15.38 38.72
CA PRO A 2 22.62 14.56 37.54
C PRO A 2 21.14 14.56 37.11
N SER A 3 20.22 15.01 37.99
CA SER A 3 18.78 15.11 37.71
C SER A 3 18.43 16.31 36.84
N MET A 4 19.06 17.46 37.06
CA MET A 4 18.75 18.70 36.35
C MET A 4 19.19 18.67 34.88
N ASP A 5 20.38 18.12 34.60
CA ASP A 5 20.89 17.95 33.23
C ASP A 5 20.03 16.97 32.40
N ARG A 6 19.46 15.93 33.02
CA ARG A 6 18.52 15.03 32.35
C ARG A 6 17.20 15.71 32.03
N LEU A 7 16.68 16.51 32.98
CA LEU A 7 15.44 17.25 32.80
C LEU A 7 15.56 18.29 31.67
N ILE A 8 16.66 19.05 31.63
CA ILE A 8 16.95 20.00 30.56
C ILE A 8 17.03 19.26 29.21
N LYS A 9 17.80 18.17 29.10
CA LYS A 9 17.88 17.38 27.86
C LYS A 9 16.53 16.85 27.40
N SER A 10 15.69 16.40 28.34
CA SER A 10 14.34 15.92 28.02
C SER A 10 13.45 17.05 27.50
N ALA A 11 13.45 18.20 28.19
CA ALA A 11 12.69 19.38 27.77
C ALA A 11 13.15 19.87 26.39
N THR A 12 14.46 19.92 26.14
CA THR A 12 15.02 20.30 24.83
C THR A 12 14.52 19.39 23.71
N ARG A 13 14.54 18.07 23.92
CA ARG A 13 14.06 17.11 22.91
C ARG A 13 12.57 17.27 22.64
N THR A 14 11.76 17.54 23.67
CA THR A 14 10.32 17.78 23.50
C THR A 14 10.07 19.04 22.67
N VAL A 15 10.71 20.16 23.03
CA VAL A 15 10.56 21.44 22.31
C VAL A 15 11.01 21.30 20.86
N TRP A 16 12.17 20.69 20.61
CA TRP A 16 12.65 20.44 19.25
C TRP A 16 11.75 19.49 18.45
N SER A 17 11.15 18.46 19.08
CA SER A 17 10.22 17.56 18.39
C SER A 17 8.93 18.28 17.99
N LEU A 18 8.38 19.11 18.88
CA LEU A 18 7.21 19.96 18.57
C LEU A 18 7.53 20.96 17.45
N PHE A 19 8.68 21.62 17.54
CA PHE A 19 9.14 22.55 16.52
C PHE A 19 9.32 21.87 15.15
N LEU A 20 9.94 20.68 15.10
CA LEU A 20 10.09 19.91 13.87
C LEU A 20 8.73 19.53 13.26
N PHE A 21 7.75 19.15 14.09
CA PHE A 21 6.39 18.84 13.61
C PHE A 21 5.70 20.08 13.04
N VAL A 22 5.71 21.22 13.75
CA VAL A 22 5.11 22.49 13.27
C VAL A 22 5.84 23.01 12.03
N SER A 23 7.15 22.83 11.96
CA SER A 23 7.97 23.14 10.78
C SER A 23 7.54 22.32 9.57
N MET A 24 7.33 21.01 9.75
CA MET A 24 6.82 20.13 8.70
C MET A 24 5.46 20.60 8.19
N VAL A 25 4.52 20.93 9.10
CA VAL A 25 3.20 21.47 8.74
C VAL A 25 3.32 22.78 7.94
N SER A 26 4.20 23.69 8.36
CA SER A 26 4.41 24.97 7.69
C SER A 26 4.95 24.77 6.26
N VAL A 27 5.88 23.84 6.06
CA VAL A 27 6.40 23.50 4.73
C VAL A 27 5.30 22.88 3.86
N ILE A 28 4.47 22.00 4.40
CA ILE A 28 3.34 21.40 3.67
C ILE A 28 2.36 22.50 3.21
N ASN A 29 2.00 23.43 4.09
CA ASN A 29 1.10 24.54 3.75
C ASN A 29 1.70 25.47 2.70
N LEU A 30 3.02 25.71 2.77
CA LEU A 30 3.73 26.53 1.78
C LEU A 30 3.67 25.93 0.37
N LEU A 31 3.79 24.61 0.27
CA LEU A 31 3.79 23.92 -1.02
C LEU A 31 2.44 23.98 -1.74
N ARG A 32 1.35 24.36 -1.06
CA ARG A 32 -0.02 24.46 -1.61
C ARG A 32 -0.39 23.25 -2.46
N ILE A 33 -0.06 22.07 -1.95
CA ILE A 33 -0.22 20.80 -2.65
C ILE A 33 -1.71 20.59 -2.92
N THR A 34 -2.04 20.31 -4.18
CA THR A 34 -3.43 20.06 -4.58
C THR A 34 -3.72 18.56 -4.49
N TYR A 35 -4.85 18.23 -3.89
CA TYR A 35 -5.30 16.85 -3.74
C TYR A 35 -6.80 16.70 -3.97
N TYR A 36 -7.20 15.45 -4.24
CA TYR A 36 -8.53 15.12 -4.70
C TYR A 36 -9.16 14.08 -3.78
N PRO A 37 -9.61 14.45 -2.56
CA PRO A 37 -10.34 13.53 -1.73
C PRO A 37 -11.70 13.23 -2.38
N VAL A 38 -12.07 11.96 -2.38
CA VAL A 38 -13.43 11.55 -2.69
C VAL A 38 -14.29 11.78 -1.45
N ALA A 39 -15.46 12.37 -1.64
CA ALA A 39 -16.55 12.41 -0.67
C ALA A 39 -17.87 12.16 -1.41
N HIS A 40 -18.70 11.26 -0.91
CA HIS A 40 -19.94 10.84 -1.58
C HIS A 40 -19.72 10.45 -3.06
N ARG A 41 -18.62 9.73 -3.35
CA ARG A 41 -18.18 9.32 -4.70
C ARG A 41 -17.83 10.45 -5.68
N VAL A 42 -17.72 11.69 -5.20
CA VAL A 42 -17.28 12.82 -6.01
C VAL A 42 -15.88 13.23 -5.56
N SER A 43 -14.95 13.36 -6.50
CA SER A 43 -13.62 13.92 -6.25
C SER A 43 -13.71 15.44 -6.22
N TYR A 44 -13.30 16.04 -5.10
CA TYR A 44 -13.23 17.49 -4.95
C TYR A 44 -11.80 17.96 -5.05
N GLU A 45 -11.53 19.03 -5.79
CA GLU A 45 -10.21 19.68 -5.72
C GLU A 45 -10.07 20.41 -4.38
N LYS A 46 -8.99 20.12 -3.65
CA LYS A 46 -8.64 20.82 -2.41
C LYS A 46 -7.16 21.17 -2.39
N ILE A 47 -6.84 22.31 -1.81
CA ILE A 47 -5.46 22.70 -1.50
C ILE A 47 -5.21 22.33 -0.04
N ILE A 48 -4.10 21.64 0.23
CA ILE A 48 -3.72 21.28 1.59
C ILE A 48 -3.44 22.55 2.39
N ARG A 49 -4.10 22.65 3.55
CA ARG A 49 -3.95 23.77 4.47
C ARG A 49 -4.21 23.31 5.90
N VAL A 50 -3.18 22.73 6.49
CA VAL A 50 -3.24 22.11 7.81
C VAL A 50 -3.32 23.20 8.87
N VAL A 51 -4.46 23.24 9.57
CA VAL A 51 -4.72 24.17 10.69
C VAL A 51 -4.88 23.38 12.00
N LEU A 52 -3.87 23.46 12.87
CA LEU A 52 -3.79 22.71 14.13
C LEU A 52 -4.77 23.24 15.19
N LEU A 53 -4.76 24.55 15.47
CA LEU A 53 -5.65 25.20 16.45
C LEU A 53 -6.41 26.39 15.84
N SER A 54 -5.70 27.30 15.19
CA SER A 54 -6.25 28.34 14.31
C SER A 54 -5.08 28.97 13.57
N GLU A 55 -5.30 29.61 12.43
CA GLU A 55 -4.20 30.22 11.66
C GLU A 55 -3.36 31.16 12.53
N SER A 56 -4.02 32.03 13.31
CA SER A 56 -3.33 32.92 14.23
C SER A 56 -2.54 32.16 15.29
N LEU A 57 -3.16 31.22 16.01
CA LEU A 57 -2.49 30.48 17.08
C LEU A 57 -1.35 29.60 16.57
N ASP A 58 -1.49 29.03 15.38
CA ASP A 58 -0.48 28.18 14.75
C ASP A 58 0.75 29.02 14.37
N SER A 59 0.54 30.21 13.79
CA SER A 59 1.61 31.18 13.52
C SER A 59 2.32 31.62 14.80
N HIS A 60 1.57 31.98 15.85
CA HIS A 60 2.17 32.35 17.14
C HIS A 60 2.94 31.19 17.77
N ALA A 61 2.38 29.98 17.74
CA ALA A 61 3.03 28.77 18.25
C ALA A 61 4.33 28.46 17.48
N ALA A 62 4.33 28.62 16.16
CA ALA A 62 5.53 28.44 15.34
C ALA A 62 6.63 29.44 15.70
N VAL A 63 6.28 30.72 15.90
CA VAL A 63 7.23 31.76 16.34
C VAL A 63 7.78 31.45 17.74
N ILE A 64 6.92 31.10 18.70
CA ILE A 64 7.33 30.77 20.08
C ILE A 64 8.23 29.54 20.10
N LEU A 65 7.85 28.47 19.39
CA LEU A 65 8.64 27.24 19.29
C LEU A 65 9.97 27.47 18.58
N SER A 66 10.00 28.35 17.57
CA SER A 66 11.23 28.76 16.88
C SER A 66 12.19 29.50 17.82
N ALA A 67 11.69 30.49 18.56
CA ALA A 67 12.47 31.24 19.54
C ALA A 67 13.00 30.33 20.65
N ALA A 68 12.15 29.46 21.21
CA ALA A 68 12.54 28.49 22.22
C ALA A 68 13.58 27.49 21.68
N SER A 69 13.38 26.98 20.47
CA SER A 69 14.32 26.04 19.83
C SER A 69 15.67 26.68 19.56
N SER A 70 15.67 27.93 19.08
CA SER A 70 16.89 28.73 18.86
C SER A 70 17.62 28.98 20.18
N PHE A 71 16.92 29.40 21.23
CA PHE A 71 17.51 29.60 22.56
C PHE A 71 18.16 28.32 23.11
N LEU A 72 17.45 27.19 23.05
CA LEU A 72 17.96 25.91 23.51
C LEU A 72 19.15 25.42 22.68
N LEU A 73 19.14 25.68 21.38
CA LEU A 73 20.25 25.37 20.49
C LEU A 73 21.49 26.22 20.82
N ILE A 74 21.31 27.53 21.06
CA ILE A 74 22.37 28.43 21.52
C ILE A 74 22.98 27.92 22.84
N LEU A 75 22.14 27.57 23.82
CA LEU A 75 22.59 27.01 25.10
C LEU A 75 23.37 25.70 24.91
N SER A 76 22.89 24.82 24.02
CA SER A 76 23.52 23.53 23.72
C SER A 76 24.91 23.71 23.08
N VAL A 77 25.03 24.65 22.12
CA VAL A 77 26.30 24.99 21.46
C VAL A 77 27.25 25.70 22.42
N TRP A 78 26.75 26.58 23.28
CA TRP A 78 27.55 27.27 24.28
C TRP A 78 28.23 26.29 25.24
N LYS A 79 27.52 25.25 25.67
CA LYS A 79 28.04 24.18 26.56
C LYS A 79 29.10 23.28 25.89
N ASN A 80 29.05 23.09 24.55
CA ASN A 80 29.89 22.10 23.83
C ASN A 80 31.20 22.63 23.21
N GLY A 81 31.57 23.90 23.42
CA GLY A 81 32.95 24.37 23.22
C GLY A 81 33.45 24.61 21.78
N ARG A 82 33.01 23.86 20.76
CA ARG A 82 33.56 23.91 19.38
C ARG A 82 32.57 24.50 18.36
N GLY A 83 33.02 25.45 17.52
CA GLY A 83 32.25 26.01 16.39
C GLY A 83 31.37 27.24 16.68
N LYS A 84 31.53 27.84 17.86
CA LYS A 84 30.58 28.80 18.47
C LYS A 84 30.19 30.01 17.61
N ARG A 85 31.11 30.62 16.84
CA ARG A 85 30.84 31.94 16.23
C ARG A 85 30.11 31.87 14.88
N LEU A 86 30.51 30.95 14.00
CA LEU A 86 29.89 30.83 12.67
C LEU A 86 28.47 30.28 12.76
N PHE A 87 28.24 29.30 13.64
CA PHE A 87 26.91 28.71 13.84
C PHE A 87 25.93 29.71 14.48
N LEU A 88 26.39 30.48 15.48
CA LEU A 88 25.59 31.56 16.07
C LEU A 88 25.30 32.67 15.06
N ALA A 89 26.26 33.04 14.21
CA ALA A 89 26.05 34.04 13.17
C ALA A 89 25.00 33.60 12.14
N ILE A 90 25.07 32.35 11.67
CA ILE A 90 24.07 31.79 10.74
C ILE A 90 22.68 31.74 11.38
N LEU A 91 22.59 31.27 12.64
CA LEU A 91 21.30 31.22 13.35
C LEU A 91 20.70 32.61 13.57
N SER A 92 21.55 33.60 13.84
CA SER A 92 21.13 35.00 14.06
C SER A 92 20.65 35.63 12.76
N VAL A 93 21.35 35.39 11.64
CA VAL A 93 20.93 35.87 10.32
C VAL A 93 19.60 35.24 9.88
N ILE A 94 19.40 33.94 10.11
CA ILE A 94 18.14 33.25 9.77
C ILE A 94 16.97 33.78 10.62
N ASN A 95 17.17 33.98 11.93
CA ASN A 95 16.13 34.53 12.80
C ASN A 95 15.83 36.00 12.47
N LEU A 96 16.85 36.82 12.18
CA LEU A 96 16.70 38.24 11.86
C LEU A 96 16.03 38.45 10.49
N SER A 97 16.39 37.65 9.48
CA SER A 97 15.75 37.69 8.15
C SER A 97 14.28 37.27 8.21
N ALA A 98 13.95 36.27 9.03
CA ALA A 98 12.56 35.86 9.24
C ALA A 98 11.72 36.94 9.95
N LEU A 99 12.29 37.66 10.93
CA LEU A 99 11.64 38.77 11.63
C LEU A 99 11.40 40.00 10.76
N LEU A 100 12.24 40.24 9.74
CA LEU A 100 12.14 41.41 8.85
C LEU A 100 11.15 41.22 7.69
N SER A 101 10.67 40.00 7.46
CA SER A 101 9.84 39.62 6.32
C SER A 101 8.34 39.78 6.62
N PHE A 102 7.86 40.99 6.89
CA PHE A 102 6.45 41.23 7.23
C PHE A 102 5.46 41.06 6.07
N TYR A 103 5.91 41.14 4.81
CA TYR A 103 5.04 41.05 3.62
C TYR A 103 4.88 39.61 3.07
N GLU A 104 5.75 38.67 3.45
CA GLU A 104 5.71 37.26 3.03
C GLU A 104 5.92 36.32 4.23
N PHE A 105 5.10 36.54 5.26
CA PHE A 105 5.25 35.88 6.57
C PHE A 105 5.31 34.35 6.48
N ASP A 106 4.53 33.73 5.59
CA ASP A 106 4.51 32.26 5.42
C ASP A 106 5.82 31.70 4.84
N TYR A 107 6.41 32.39 3.84
CA TYR A 107 7.68 31.99 3.23
C TYR A 107 8.84 32.15 4.21
N ALA A 108 8.83 33.25 4.97
CA ALA A 108 9.80 33.52 6.00
C ALA A 108 9.73 32.50 7.14
N LEU A 109 8.53 32.13 7.57
CA LEU A 109 8.31 31.13 8.60
C LEU A 109 8.75 29.73 8.14
N ALA A 110 8.48 29.36 6.89
CA ALA A 110 8.93 28.11 6.32
C ALA A 110 10.46 28.05 6.14
N ALA A 111 11.10 29.13 5.68
CA ALA A 111 12.56 29.21 5.58
C ALA A 111 13.23 29.13 6.97
N LEU A 112 12.65 29.79 7.97
CA LEU A 112 13.05 29.70 9.38
C LEU A 112 12.93 28.27 9.91
N ALA A 113 11.78 27.64 9.67
CA ALA A 113 11.48 26.26 10.00
C ALA A 113 12.52 25.31 9.39
N ILE A 114 12.81 25.42 8.09
CA ILE A 114 13.81 24.60 7.39
C ILE A 114 15.22 24.85 7.94
N GLY A 115 15.60 26.12 8.14
CA GLY A 115 16.92 26.51 8.62
C GLY A 115 17.21 25.97 10.02
N ILE A 116 16.30 26.19 10.97
CA ILE A 116 16.44 25.69 12.34
C ILE A 116 16.33 24.17 12.39
N SER A 117 15.42 23.55 11.63
CA SER A 117 15.32 22.09 11.55
C SER A 117 16.62 21.46 11.05
N SER A 118 17.22 22.04 10.00
CA SER A 118 18.51 21.61 9.47
C SER A 118 19.62 21.77 10.51
N CYS A 119 19.64 22.88 11.25
CA CYS A 119 20.59 23.11 12.33
C CYS A 119 20.43 22.12 13.49
N ILE A 120 19.20 21.82 13.90
CA ILE A 120 18.89 20.80 14.92
C ILE A 120 19.38 19.43 14.45
N LEU A 121 19.07 19.04 13.21
CA LEU A 121 19.49 17.76 12.63
C LEU A 121 21.03 17.66 12.55
N LEU A 122 21.70 18.71 12.07
CA LEU A 122 23.16 18.78 12.00
C LEU A 122 23.83 18.79 13.38
N HIS A 123 23.22 19.42 14.38
CA HIS A 123 23.71 19.41 15.76
C HIS A 123 23.48 18.06 16.43
N SER A 124 22.38 17.39 16.10
CA SER A 124 22.05 16.02 16.55
C SER A 124 22.89 14.92 15.87
N ARG A 125 24.11 15.26 15.42
CA ARG A 125 25.08 14.36 14.76
C ARG A 125 25.31 13.05 15.53
N GLU A 126 25.07 13.02 16.84
CA GLU A 126 24.93 11.77 17.58
C GLU A 126 23.61 11.07 17.25
N ASN A 127 23.69 9.86 16.68
CA ASN A 127 22.53 9.02 16.36
C ASN A 127 21.46 8.97 17.47
N ARG A 128 21.85 9.06 18.76
CA ARG A 128 20.91 9.02 19.89
C ARG A 128 19.95 10.21 19.97
N ASP A 129 20.41 11.43 19.70
CA ASP A 129 19.57 12.62 19.79
C ASP A 129 18.65 12.73 18.57
N ALA A 130 19.15 12.47 17.37
CA ALA A 130 18.33 12.38 16.16
C ALA A 130 17.22 11.33 16.30
N MET A 131 17.53 10.15 16.86
CA MET A 131 16.55 9.10 17.13
C MET A 131 15.53 9.51 18.19
N ALA A 132 15.92 10.31 19.20
CA ALA A 132 14.99 10.82 20.20
C ALA A 132 14.02 11.86 19.62
N LEU A 133 14.49 12.71 18.71
CA LEU A 133 13.65 13.69 18.00
C LEU A 133 12.67 13.00 17.05
N ALA A 134 13.17 12.04 16.25
CA ALA A 134 12.31 11.20 15.40
C ALA A 134 11.24 10.49 16.23
N LYS A 135 11.58 10.05 17.46
CA LYS A 135 10.62 9.44 18.39
C LYS A 135 9.54 10.43 18.83
N GLY A 136 9.93 11.66 19.17
CA GLY A 136 8.98 12.70 19.57
C GLY A 136 7.99 13.02 18.46
N VAL A 137 8.48 13.25 17.24
CA VAL A 137 7.63 13.49 16.06
C VAL A 137 6.72 12.30 15.78
N ALA A 138 7.24 11.07 15.81
CA ALA A 138 6.44 9.87 15.59
C ALA A 138 5.32 9.71 16.64
N ILE A 139 5.58 10.07 17.92
CA ILE A 139 4.55 10.03 18.97
C ILE A 139 3.44 11.08 18.71
N ILE A 140 3.80 12.29 18.29
CA ILE A 140 2.82 13.33 17.94
C ILE A 140 1.94 12.83 16.79
N LEU A 141 2.53 12.27 15.74
CA LEU A 141 1.80 11.71 14.63
C LEU A 141 0.91 10.54 15.07
N CYS A 142 1.41 9.61 15.89
CA CYS A 142 0.58 8.53 16.45
C CYS A 142 -0.63 9.08 17.23
N ALA A 143 -0.48 10.19 17.96
CA ALA A 143 -1.59 10.78 18.70
C ALA A 143 -2.66 11.35 17.75
N ILE A 144 -2.25 12.10 16.71
CA ILE A 144 -3.17 12.61 15.68
C ILE A 144 -3.91 11.46 15.00
N GLU A 145 -3.17 10.44 14.57
CA GLU A 145 -3.71 9.27 13.89
C GLU A 145 -4.65 8.46 14.79
N ALA A 146 -4.32 8.28 16.08
CA ALA A 146 -5.19 7.58 17.02
C ALA A 146 -6.50 8.32 17.28
N ILE A 147 -6.45 9.66 17.39
CA ILE A 147 -7.64 10.49 17.57
C ILE A 147 -8.49 10.51 16.29
N SER A 148 -7.86 10.60 15.12
CA SER A 148 -8.55 10.46 13.82
C SER A 148 -9.21 9.08 13.70
N LEU A 149 -8.52 8.01 14.11
CA LEU A 149 -9.08 6.67 14.06
C LEU A 149 -10.31 6.54 14.96
N LEU A 150 -10.26 7.15 16.15
CA LEU A 150 -11.40 7.21 17.06
C LEU A 150 -12.60 7.91 16.40
N ARG A 151 -12.39 8.96 15.61
CA ARG A 151 -13.45 9.63 14.84
C ARG A 151 -14.15 8.65 13.89
N TRP A 152 -13.39 7.83 13.17
CA TRP A 152 -13.95 6.89 12.20
C TRP A 152 -14.61 5.69 12.88
N LEU A 153 -14.03 5.16 13.96
CA LEU A 153 -14.63 4.05 14.71
C LEU A 153 -15.94 4.45 15.42
N LEU A 154 -16.04 5.68 15.91
CA LEU A 154 -17.23 6.20 16.59
C LEU A 154 -18.22 6.84 15.63
N HIS A 155 -17.87 7.04 14.36
CA HIS A 155 -18.77 7.66 13.37
C HIS A 155 -20.14 6.96 13.28
N PRO A 156 -20.22 5.62 13.27
CA PRO A 156 -21.50 4.91 13.22
C PRO A 156 -22.41 5.18 14.42
N LEU A 157 -21.87 5.64 15.55
CA LEU A 157 -22.64 5.91 16.77
C LEU A 157 -23.37 7.26 16.75
N GLN A 158 -23.19 8.07 15.70
CA GLN A 158 -23.84 9.38 15.54
C GLN A 158 -23.71 10.27 16.79
N LEU A 159 -22.49 10.37 17.33
CA LEU A 159 -22.22 11.12 18.55
C LEU A 159 -22.62 12.61 18.44
N PRO A 160 -23.02 13.26 19.56
CA PRO A 160 -23.33 14.68 19.57
C PRO A 160 -22.17 15.56 19.06
N SER A 161 -22.51 16.69 18.43
CA SER A 161 -21.54 17.64 17.83
C SER A 161 -20.41 18.05 18.78
N ARG A 162 -20.73 18.25 20.08
CA ARG A 162 -19.73 18.57 21.12
C ARG A 162 -18.57 17.57 21.20
N ILE A 163 -18.79 16.31 20.85
CA ILE A 163 -17.77 15.24 20.80
C ILE A 163 -17.29 15.03 19.36
N ALA A 164 -18.19 15.08 18.38
CA ALA A 164 -17.87 14.81 16.99
C ALA A 164 -17.01 15.90 16.34
N ASP A 165 -17.22 17.18 16.66
CA ASP A 165 -16.54 18.31 16.00
C ASP A 165 -15.03 18.34 16.33
N PRO A 166 -14.58 18.20 17.60
CA PRO A 166 -13.16 18.10 17.91
C PRO A 166 -12.48 16.92 17.21
N LEU A 167 -13.14 15.75 17.20
CA LEU A 167 -12.62 14.56 16.52
C LEU A 167 -12.53 14.75 15.00
N SER A 168 -13.53 15.42 14.41
CA SER A 168 -13.56 15.71 12.97
C SER A 168 -12.38 16.60 12.55
N ARG A 169 -11.99 17.54 13.41
CA ARG A 169 -10.80 18.38 13.18
C ARG A 169 -9.52 17.54 13.06
N PHE A 170 -9.29 16.60 13.97
CA PHE A 170 -8.12 15.71 13.88
C PHE A 170 -8.16 14.82 12.65
N SER A 171 -9.35 14.36 12.24
CA SER A 171 -9.49 13.61 10.98
C SER A 171 -9.23 14.44 9.72
N ALA A 172 -9.53 15.74 9.75
CA ALA A 172 -9.18 16.64 8.65
C ALA A 172 -7.66 16.87 8.57
N ILE A 173 -7.01 17.12 9.72
CA ILE A 173 -5.54 17.25 9.81
C ILE A 173 -4.87 15.95 9.32
N GLU A 174 -5.33 14.79 9.78
CA GLU A 174 -4.82 13.49 9.32
C GLU A 174 -4.98 13.32 7.81
N ALA A 175 -6.16 13.57 7.25
CA ALA A 175 -6.39 13.42 5.82
C ALA A 175 -5.45 14.31 4.99
N GLU A 176 -5.24 15.56 5.41
CA GLU A 176 -4.33 16.48 4.75
C GLU A 176 -2.86 16.04 4.87
N LEU A 177 -2.42 15.58 6.04
CA LEU A 177 -1.08 15.02 6.22
C LEU A 177 -0.89 13.74 5.38
N PHE A 178 -1.90 12.89 5.28
CA PHE A 178 -1.89 11.68 4.46
C PHE A 178 -1.74 12.01 2.97
N TYR A 179 -2.40 13.06 2.49
CA TYR A 179 -2.34 13.49 1.09
C TYR A 179 -1.20 14.45 0.78
N ALA A 180 -0.41 14.92 1.76
CA ALA A 180 0.76 15.74 1.52
C ALA A 180 1.72 15.15 0.46
N PRO A 181 2.04 13.83 0.44
CA PRO A 181 2.87 13.24 -0.60
C PRO A 181 2.11 12.79 -1.86
N ALA A 182 0.85 13.18 -2.06
CA ALA A 182 -0.02 12.61 -3.07
C ALA A 182 0.48 12.73 -4.52
N ASP A 183 1.12 13.85 -4.88
CA ASP A 183 1.70 14.05 -6.21
C ASP A 183 2.91 13.15 -6.47
N LEU A 184 3.55 12.66 -5.40
CA LEU A 184 4.68 11.75 -5.49
C LEU A 184 4.23 10.29 -5.62
N THR A 185 2.96 9.97 -5.38
CA THR A 185 2.49 8.58 -5.38
C THR A 185 2.56 7.91 -6.77
N PRO A 186 2.13 8.56 -7.87
CA PRO A 186 2.31 8.01 -9.21
C PRO A 186 3.79 7.74 -9.54
N ILE A 187 4.68 8.66 -9.15
CA ILE A 187 6.13 8.52 -9.33
C ILE A 187 6.66 7.36 -8.48
N ALA A 188 6.23 7.25 -7.22
CA ALA A 188 6.61 6.15 -6.34
C ALA A 188 6.14 4.80 -6.90
N MET A 189 4.96 4.72 -7.53
CA MET A 189 4.50 3.52 -8.19
C MET A 189 5.39 3.14 -9.38
N LEU A 190 5.80 4.10 -10.21
CA LEU A 190 6.77 3.83 -11.28
C LEU A 190 8.09 3.33 -10.70
N VAL A 191 8.62 3.98 -9.66
CA VAL A 191 9.85 3.51 -8.99
C VAL A 191 9.67 2.09 -8.45
N LEU A 192 8.51 1.76 -7.90
CA LEU A 192 8.18 0.41 -7.44
C LEU A 192 8.19 -0.59 -8.59
N LEU A 193 7.48 -0.32 -9.69
CA LEU A 193 7.42 -1.20 -10.86
C LEU A 193 8.80 -1.45 -11.48
N PHE A 194 9.61 -0.41 -11.60
CA PHE A 194 10.96 -0.48 -12.16
C PHE A 194 12.03 -0.85 -11.13
N SER A 195 11.66 -1.09 -9.87
CA SER A 195 12.60 -1.37 -8.80
C SER A 195 13.46 -2.61 -9.10
N TYR A 196 12.87 -3.67 -9.65
CA TYR A 196 13.60 -4.89 -10.00
C TYR A 196 14.73 -4.67 -11.02
N PRO A 197 14.45 -4.15 -12.24
CA PRO A 197 15.52 -3.87 -13.20
C PRO A 197 16.50 -2.80 -12.69
N LEU A 198 16.01 -1.73 -12.03
CA LEU A 198 16.85 -0.66 -11.50
C LEU A 198 17.83 -1.16 -10.44
N PHE A 199 17.37 -1.96 -9.47
CA PHE A 199 18.23 -2.48 -8.42
C PHE A 199 19.21 -3.53 -8.94
N HIS A 200 18.82 -4.35 -9.91
CA HIS A 200 19.75 -5.25 -10.58
C HIS A 200 20.84 -4.50 -11.34
N LEU A 201 20.48 -3.44 -12.07
CA LEU A 201 21.45 -2.59 -12.77
C LEU A 201 22.39 -1.90 -11.79
N ALA A 202 21.85 -1.29 -10.73
CA ALA A 202 22.64 -0.62 -9.70
C ALA A 202 23.63 -1.57 -9.01
N ARG A 203 23.26 -2.83 -8.78
CA ARG A 203 24.16 -3.86 -8.22
C ARG A 203 25.31 -4.19 -9.17
N LYS A 204 25.03 -4.34 -10.46
CA LYS A 204 26.06 -4.60 -11.48
C LYS A 204 27.06 -3.44 -11.56
N LEU A 205 26.57 -2.20 -11.57
CA LEU A 205 27.41 -1.01 -11.70
C LEU A 205 28.30 -0.78 -10.47
N LYS A 206 27.79 -1.01 -9.26
CA LYS A 206 28.54 -0.72 -8.03
C LYS A 206 29.50 -1.85 -7.59
N GLY A 207 29.59 -2.95 -8.34
CA GLY A 207 30.45 -4.09 -7.96
C GLY A 207 30.17 -4.65 -6.56
N VAL A 208 28.96 -4.41 -6.01
CA VAL A 208 28.65 -4.72 -4.61
C VAL A 208 28.63 -6.23 -4.45
N ALA A 209 29.66 -6.75 -3.78
CA ALA A 209 29.74 -8.15 -3.37
C ALA A 209 28.46 -8.55 -2.63
N LYS A 210 28.00 -9.80 -2.83
CA LYS A 210 26.85 -10.35 -2.11
C LYS A 210 27.07 -10.13 -0.61
N SER A 211 26.22 -9.31 0.01
CA SER A 211 26.26 -9.11 1.46
C SER A 211 25.88 -10.43 2.12
N SER A 212 26.86 -11.05 2.78
CA SER A 212 26.74 -12.36 3.44
C SER A 212 25.99 -12.28 4.78
N SER A 213 25.71 -11.09 5.32
CA SER A 213 24.85 -10.94 6.49
C SER A 213 23.38 -10.82 6.06
N VAL A 214 22.83 -11.95 5.60
CA VAL A 214 21.38 -12.16 5.59
C VAL A 214 20.94 -12.20 7.05
N VAL A 215 20.65 -11.04 7.63
CA VAL A 215 20.01 -10.97 8.94
C VAL A 215 18.66 -11.67 8.78
N ASP A 216 18.48 -12.80 9.46
CA ASP A 216 17.19 -13.47 9.56
C ASP A 216 16.16 -12.44 10.04
N ALA A 217 15.32 -12.01 9.10
CA ALA A 217 14.35 -10.95 9.30
C ALA A 217 13.15 -11.52 10.03
N ASN A 218 13.35 -11.98 11.26
CA ASN A 218 12.26 -12.00 12.20
C ASN A 218 11.99 -10.51 12.53
N PRO A 219 10.81 -9.96 12.19
CA PRO A 219 10.51 -8.55 12.44
C PRO A 219 10.46 -8.22 13.92
N GLY A 220 10.82 -9.16 14.81
CA GLY A 220 10.83 -9.05 16.27
C GLY A 220 9.48 -8.56 16.79
N LEU A 221 8.41 -8.94 16.09
CA LEU A 221 7.04 -8.71 16.53
C LEU A 221 6.80 -9.62 17.72
N SER A 222 6.26 -9.05 18.79
CA SER A 222 5.90 -9.81 19.99
C SER A 222 4.59 -10.58 19.82
N LEU A 223 3.79 -10.27 18.81
CA LEU A 223 2.51 -10.91 18.55
C LEU A 223 2.68 -12.13 17.63
N ASP A 224 2.03 -13.24 17.98
CA ASP A 224 1.99 -14.43 17.14
C ASP A 224 1.25 -14.15 15.82
N GLY A 225 1.77 -14.70 14.72
CA GLY A 225 1.21 -14.49 13.40
C GLY A 225 -0.26 -14.91 13.25
N ARG A 226 -0.74 -15.90 14.00
CA ARG A 226 -2.15 -16.34 13.97
C ARG A 226 -3.08 -15.34 14.65
N ILE A 227 -2.61 -14.71 15.74
CA ILE A 227 -3.36 -13.63 16.40
C ILE A 227 -3.43 -12.43 15.44
N MET A 228 -2.32 -12.10 14.78
CA MET A 228 -2.31 -11.05 13.75
C MET A 228 -3.28 -11.36 12.60
N LEU A 229 -3.37 -12.63 12.17
CA LEU A 229 -4.36 -13.05 11.17
C LEU A 229 -5.79 -12.83 11.66
N ALA A 230 -6.13 -13.27 12.88
CA ALA A 230 -7.48 -13.08 13.43
C ALA A 230 -7.85 -11.59 13.49
N VAL A 231 -6.92 -10.74 13.96
CA VAL A 231 -7.09 -9.29 13.96
C VAL A 231 -7.24 -8.74 12.54
N ALA A 232 -6.43 -9.21 11.58
CA ALA A 232 -6.50 -8.77 10.19
C ALA A 232 -7.84 -9.13 9.53
N VAL A 233 -8.38 -10.32 9.79
CA VAL A 233 -9.70 -10.73 9.30
C VAL A 233 -10.80 -9.87 9.92
N ALA A 234 -10.74 -9.62 11.24
CA ALA A 234 -11.69 -8.74 11.91
C ALA A 234 -11.65 -7.30 11.36
N ILE A 235 -10.46 -6.76 11.12
CA ILE A 235 -10.29 -5.43 10.48
C ILE A 235 -10.83 -5.44 9.06
N THR A 236 -10.52 -6.48 8.26
CA THR A 236 -11.02 -6.58 6.87
C THR A 236 -12.55 -6.62 6.86
N ALA A 237 -13.16 -7.40 7.76
CA ALA A 237 -14.61 -7.47 7.90
C ALA A 237 -15.22 -6.13 8.31
N LEU A 238 -14.60 -5.44 9.27
CA LEU A 238 -14.99 -4.09 9.67
C LEU A 238 -14.93 -3.13 8.46
N VAL A 239 -13.79 -3.06 7.77
CA VAL A 239 -13.59 -2.16 6.62
C VAL A 239 -14.61 -2.47 5.51
N ALA A 240 -14.77 -3.74 5.12
CA ALA A 240 -15.67 -4.13 4.04
C ALA A 240 -17.17 -3.96 4.40
N SER A 241 -17.54 -4.04 5.68
CA SER A 241 -18.92 -3.82 6.13
C SER A 241 -19.24 -2.35 6.44
N TYR A 242 -18.21 -1.53 6.67
CA TYR A 242 -18.34 -0.14 7.10
C TYR A 242 -19.27 0.72 6.23
N PRO A 243 -19.18 0.71 4.88
CA PRO A 243 -20.02 1.58 4.04
C PRO A 243 -21.48 1.10 3.96
N TYR A 244 -21.80 -0.09 4.48
CA TYR A 244 -23.17 -0.65 4.51
C TYR A 244 -23.87 -0.41 5.84
N LEU A 245 -23.19 0.15 6.84
CA LEU A 245 -23.81 0.46 8.12
C LEU A 245 -24.91 1.53 7.92
N PRO A 246 -26.15 1.32 8.40
CA PRO A 246 -27.24 2.28 8.21
C PRO A 246 -26.94 3.69 8.72
N SER A 247 -26.10 3.78 9.75
CA SER A 247 -25.64 5.05 10.32
C SER A 247 -24.64 5.81 9.43
N VAL A 248 -23.91 5.10 8.56
CA VAL A 248 -22.93 5.64 7.61
C VAL A 248 -23.57 5.86 6.24
N ASN A 249 -24.45 4.95 5.81
CA ASN A 249 -25.18 5.00 4.55
C ASN A 249 -26.70 5.00 4.79
N PRO A 250 -27.27 6.06 5.37
CA PRO A 250 -28.71 6.12 5.69
C PRO A 250 -29.59 6.11 4.44
N ALA A 251 -29.04 6.53 3.30
CA ALA A 251 -29.74 6.56 2.02
C ALA A 251 -29.68 5.23 1.26
N GLY A 252 -28.98 4.21 1.77
CA GLY A 252 -28.83 2.91 1.10
C GLY A 252 -28.21 3.02 -0.30
N LYS A 253 -27.28 3.96 -0.50
CA LYS A 253 -26.60 4.13 -1.78
C LYS A 253 -25.75 2.90 -2.08
N TYR A 254 -25.76 2.46 -3.33
CA TYR A 254 -24.86 1.41 -3.81
C TYR A 254 -23.41 1.70 -3.42
N VAL A 255 -22.63 0.65 -3.13
CA VAL A 255 -21.17 0.67 -2.92
C VAL A 255 -20.52 -0.18 -4.00
N GLY A 256 -19.50 0.29 -4.71
CA GLY A 256 -18.98 -0.40 -5.89
C GLY A 256 -19.54 0.15 -7.21
N THR A 257 -18.70 0.19 -8.24
CA THR A 257 -19.13 0.47 -9.63
C THR A 257 -19.64 -0.78 -10.33
N ASP A 258 -19.02 -1.96 -10.06
CA ASP A 258 -19.34 -3.19 -10.77
C ASP A 258 -20.60 -3.91 -10.23
N ILE A 259 -21.15 -3.50 -9.07
CA ILE A 259 -22.40 -4.06 -8.53
C ILE A 259 -23.54 -3.97 -9.56
N TYR A 260 -23.64 -2.83 -10.26
CA TYR A 260 -24.65 -2.61 -11.29
C TYR A 260 -24.63 -3.72 -12.37
N TYR A 261 -23.44 -4.12 -12.83
CA TYR A 261 -23.31 -5.19 -13.83
C TYR A 261 -23.65 -6.56 -13.24
N TYR A 262 -23.21 -6.84 -12.00
CA TYR A 262 -23.53 -8.09 -11.34
C TYR A 262 -25.03 -8.26 -11.08
N GLU A 263 -25.74 -7.19 -10.74
CA GLU A 263 -27.19 -7.19 -10.56
C GLU A 263 -27.89 -7.61 -11.86
N ILE A 264 -27.61 -6.91 -12.97
CA ILE A 264 -28.18 -7.22 -14.30
C ILE A 264 -27.89 -8.67 -14.70
N TRP A 265 -26.65 -9.14 -14.51
CA TRP A 265 -26.28 -10.50 -14.87
C TRP A 265 -26.98 -11.56 -14.01
N LEU A 266 -27.15 -11.30 -12.71
CA LEU A 266 -27.84 -12.24 -11.83
C LEU A 266 -29.33 -12.31 -12.13
N ASP A 267 -29.96 -11.17 -12.40
CA ASP A 267 -31.38 -11.11 -12.74
C ASP A 267 -31.67 -11.83 -14.07
N GLU A 268 -30.76 -11.75 -15.05
CA GLU A 268 -30.83 -12.56 -16.28
C GLU A 268 -30.68 -14.06 -16.03
N MET A 269 -29.82 -14.45 -15.08
CA MET A 269 -29.62 -15.85 -14.70
C MET A 269 -30.81 -16.44 -13.93
N GLU A 270 -31.65 -15.62 -13.30
CA GLU A 270 -32.85 -16.08 -12.57
C GLU A 270 -33.97 -16.60 -13.45
N LYS A 271 -33.87 -16.42 -14.78
CA LYS A 271 -34.82 -16.99 -15.76
C LYS A 271 -34.80 -18.53 -15.82
N GLY A 272 -33.81 -19.18 -15.21
CA GLY A 272 -33.74 -20.64 -15.02
C GLY A 272 -32.31 -21.21 -14.89
N PRO A 273 -32.11 -22.42 -14.33
CA PRO A 273 -30.77 -22.99 -14.10
C PRO A 273 -29.97 -23.29 -15.38
N SER A 274 -30.64 -23.81 -16.42
CA SER A 274 -30.00 -24.08 -17.72
C SER A 274 -29.63 -22.78 -18.44
N SER A 275 -30.46 -21.74 -18.33
CA SER A 275 -30.16 -20.41 -18.83
C SER A 275 -29.04 -19.73 -18.04
N ALA A 276 -28.93 -19.98 -16.73
CA ALA A 276 -27.84 -19.44 -15.92
C ALA A 276 -26.46 -19.93 -16.38
N PHE A 277 -26.33 -21.24 -16.64
CA PHE A 277 -25.09 -21.82 -17.17
C PHE A 277 -24.76 -21.29 -18.56
N ASP A 278 -25.74 -21.28 -19.47
CA ASP A 278 -25.55 -20.76 -20.83
C ASP A 278 -25.17 -19.28 -20.84
N PHE A 279 -25.85 -18.46 -20.02
CA PHE A 279 -25.57 -17.04 -19.86
C PHE A 279 -24.15 -16.79 -19.33
N ALA A 280 -23.77 -17.46 -18.23
CA ALA A 280 -22.46 -17.28 -17.62
C ALA A 280 -21.31 -17.66 -18.58
N ILE A 281 -21.46 -18.78 -19.30
CA ILE A 281 -20.41 -19.35 -20.15
C ILE A 281 -20.35 -18.67 -21.53
N ARG A 282 -21.49 -18.42 -22.17
CA ARG A 282 -21.54 -17.95 -23.57
C ARG A 282 -21.73 -16.44 -23.70
N HIS A 283 -22.48 -15.80 -22.81
CA HIS A 283 -22.77 -14.37 -22.91
C HIS A 283 -21.71 -13.55 -22.19
N VAL A 284 -21.47 -13.83 -20.90
CA VAL A 284 -20.45 -13.08 -20.14
C VAL A 284 -19.05 -13.62 -20.44
N SER A 285 -18.86 -14.95 -20.38
CA SER A 285 -17.65 -15.75 -20.72
C SER A 285 -16.34 -15.42 -19.99
N SER A 286 -16.22 -14.20 -19.46
CA SER A 286 -15.05 -13.64 -18.78
C SER A 286 -15.00 -13.97 -17.29
N ARG A 287 -16.11 -14.34 -16.66
CA ARG A 287 -16.15 -14.68 -15.22
C ARG A 287 -17.21 -15.74 -14.86
N PRO A 288 -17.35 -16.82 -15.66
CA PRO A 288 -18.47 -17.74 -15.56
C PRO A 288 -18.60 -18.40 -14.18
N LEU A 289 -17.49 -18.86 -13.60
CA LEU A 289 -17.52 -19.56 -12.32
C LEU A 289 -17.86 -18.59 -11.17
N PHE A 290 -17.43 -17.33 -11.28
CA PHE A 290 -17.80 -16.31 -10.30
C PHE A 290 -19.30 -16.03 -10.33
N LEU A 291 -19.89 -15.85 -11.51
CA LEU A 291 -21.33 -15.60 -11.64
C LEU A 291 -22.17 -16.80 -11.18
N LEU A 292 -21.77 -18.01 -11.56
CA LEU A 292 -22.44 -19.22 -11.09
C LEU A 292 -22.36 -19.34 -9.57
N ALA A 293 -21.20 -19.05 -8.97
CA ALA A 293 -21.08 -19.02 -7.52
C ALA A 293 -22.01 -17.98 -6.89
N LEU A 294 -22.09 -16.76 -7.42
CA LEU A 294 -23.03 -15.76 -6.93
C LEU A 294 -24.50 -16.23 -7.04
N HIS A 295 -24.89 -16.76 -8.20
CA HIS A 295 -26.25 -17.23 -8.46
C HIS A 295 -26.67 -18.34 -7.49
N TYR A 296 -25.81 -19.34 -7.25
CA TYR A 296 -26.12 -20.45 -6.34
C TYR A 296 -25.96 -20.12 -4.85
N LEU A 297 -25.15 -19.12 -4.50
CA LEU A 297 -24.99 -18.68 -3.10
C LEU A 297 -26.06 -17.68 -2.67
N LYS A 298 -26.71 -16.98 -3.60
CA LYS A 298 -27.77 -16.02 -3.30
C LYS A 298 -28.98 -16.73 -2.68
N PRO A 299 -29.39 -16.39 -1.45
CA PRO A 299 -30.65 -16.88 -0.89
C PRO A 299 -31.84 -16.35 -1.70
N GLY A 300 -32.78 -17.22 -2.06
CA GLY A 300 -33.90 -16.85 -2.95
C GLY A 300 -34.84 -15.76 -2.41
N ASN A 301 -34.82 -15.49 -1.11
CA ASN A 301 -35.61 -14.44 -0.47
C ASN A 301 -34.85 -13.11 -0.28
N LEU A 302 -33.57 -13.05 -0.63
CA LEU A 302 -32.73 -11.86 -0.46
C LEU A 302 -32.69 -11.05 -1.75
N GLN A 303 -32.80 -9.72 -1.65
CA GLN A 303 -32.64 -8.84 -2.81
C GLN A 303 -31.22 -8.99 -3.40
N THR A 304 -31.11 -8.99 -4.73
CA THR A 304 -29.83 -9.16 -5.46
C THR A 304 -28.78 -8.17 -4.98
N VAL A 305 -29.17 -6.89 -4.86
CA VAL A 305 -28.31 -5.81 -4.38
C VAL A 305 -27.77 -6.10 -2.98
N THR A 306 -28.66 -6.37 -2.01
CA THR A 306 -28.24 -6.64 -0.63
C THR A 306 -27.29 -7.82 -0.56
N PHE A 307 -27.53 -8.88 -1.34
CA PHE A 307 -26.60 -10.00 -1.43
C PHE A 307 -25.22 -9.55 -1.96
N LEU A 308 -25.18 -8.76 -3.04
CA LEU A 308 -23.96 -8.25 -3.66
C LEU A 308 -23.18 -7.27 -2.76
N GLU A 309 -23.86 -6.52 -1.91
CA GLU A 309 -23.23 -5.66 -0.92
C GLU A 309 -22.48 -6.49 0.13
N TRP A 310 -23.17 -7.48 0.72
CA TRP A 310 -22.62 -8.27 1.82
C TRP A 310 -21.64 -9.36 1.37
N ILE A 311 -21.72 -9.86 0.14
CA ILE A 311 -20.76 -10.86 -0.38
C ILE A 311 -19.34 -10.28 -0.49
N GLY A 312 -19.18 -8.96 -0.57
CA GLY A 312 -17.87 -8.31 -0.56
C GLY A 312 -17.07 -8.61 0.72
N VAL A 313 -17.73 -8.73 1.86
CA VAL A 313 -17.10 -9.00 3.17
C VAL A 313 -16.30 -10.32 3.17
N PRO A 314 -16.92 -11.50 2.93
CA PRO A 314 -16.18 -12.75 2.88
C PRO A 314 -15.15 -12.78 1.74
N VAL A 315 -15.40 -12.09 0.62
CA VAL A 315 -14.45 -12.02 -0.51
C VAL A 315 -13.14 -11.34 -0.11
N PHE A 316 -13.20 -10.16 0.53
CA PHE A 316 -11.98 -9.47 0.96
C PHE A 316 -11.32 -10.15 2.17
N CYS A 317 -12.11 -10.74 3.07
CA CYS A 317 -11.56 -11.59 4.14
C CYS A 317 -10.77 -12.78 3.57
N LEU A 318 -11.28 -13.44 2.52
CA LEU A 318 -10.58 -14.52 1.84
C LEU A 318 -9.26 -14.03 1.23
N LEU A 319 -9.24 -12.84 0.62
CA LEU A 319 -7.99 -12.23 0.12
C LEU A 319 -6.95 -12.04 1.24
N THR A 320 -7.37 -11.52 2.39
CA THR A 320 -6.49 -11.36 3.57
C THR A 320 -5.97 -12.70 4.09
N VAL A 321 -6.81 -13.74 4.15
CA VAL A 321 -6.39 -15.10 4.55
C VAL A 321 -5.41 -15.69 3.54
N SER A 322 -5.65 -15.51 2.25
CA SER A 322 -4.74 -15.98 1.20
C SER A 322 -3.38 -15.27 1.24
N ALA A 323 -3.34 -13.98 1.56
CA ALA A 323 -2.09 -13.25 1.80
C ALA A 323 -1.30 -13.84 2.99
N TYR A 324 -1.98 -14.20 4.09
CA TYR A 324 -1.36 -14.92 5.20
C TYR A 324 -0.80 -16.27 4.74
N PHE A 325 -1.59 -17.08 4.04
CA PHE A 325 -1.16 -18.40 3.59
C PHE A 325 0.10 -18.30 2.72
N PHE A 326 0.10 -17.42 1.71
CA PHE A 326 1.26 -17.16 0.88
C PHE A 326 2.47 -16.66 1.69
N GLY A 327 2.26 -15.68 2.58
CA GLY A 327 3.31 -15.17 3.47
C GLY A 327 3.92 -16.24 4.38
N SER A 328 3.10 -17.20 4.84
CA SER A 328 3.53 -18.27 5.74
C SER A 328 4.48 -19.25 5.06
N VAL A 329 4.21 -19.56 3.79
CA VAL A 329 5.12 -20.34 2.95
C VAL A 329 6.35 -19.50 2.58
N PHE A 330 6.17 -18.22 2.27
CA PHE A 330 7.24 -17.31 1.83
C PHE A 330 8.34 -17.13 2.89
N LYS A 331 8.00 -16.59 4.07
CA LYS A 331 8.97 -16.21 5.13
C LYS A 331 8.56 -16.63 6.55
N GLY A 332 7.51 -17.46 6.68
CA GLY A 332 7.05 -17.98 7.97
C GLY A 332 5.94 -17.15 8.63
N ARG A 333 5.50 -17.62 9.81
CA ARG A 333 4.24 -17.18 10.44
C ARG A 333 4.19 -15.70 10.83
N ASN A 334 5.26 -15.14 11.40
CA ASN A 334 5.26 -13.73 11.82
C ASN A 334 5.21 -12.77 10.63
N PHE A 335 5.92 -13.11 9.55
CA PHE A 335 5.83 -12.38 8.29
C PHE A 335 4.43 -12.50 7.69
N ALA A 336 3.85 -13.69 7.71
CA ALA A 336 2.48 -13.94 7.27
C ALA A 336 1.46 -13.09 8.03
N GLY A 337 1.56 -13.03 9.36
CA GLY A 337 0.69 -12.21 10.19
C GLY A 337 0.78 -10.73 9.85
N LEU A 338 2.00 -10.22 9.62
CA LEU A 338 2.19 -8.84 9.17
C LEU A 338 1.60 -8.61 7.78
N ALA A 339 1.87 -9.49 6.81
CA ALA A 339 1.32 -9.36 5.47
C ALA A 339 -0.21 -9.42 5.43
N ALA A 340 -0.82 -10.27 6.28
CA ALA A 340 -2.27 -10.32 6.45
C ALA A 340 -2.81 -9.01 7.02
N LEU A 341 -2.19 -8.49 8.08
CA LEU A 341 -2.55 -7.21 8.67
C LEU A 341 -2.48 -6.09 7.62
N LEU A 342 -1.39 -6.01 6.85
CA LEU A 342 -1.26 -5.01 5.78
C LEU A 342 -2.28 -5.21 4.65
N SER A 343 -2.68 -6.45 4.38
CA SER A 343 -3.72 -6.76 3.40
C SER A 343 -5.09 -6.20 3.80
N SER A 344 -5.41 -6.19 5.10
CA SER A 344 -6.73 -5.80 5.63
C SER A 344 -7.15 -4.36 5.35
N PHE A 345 -6.18 -3.47 5.13
CA PHE A 345 -6.38 -2.05 4.80
C PHE A 345 -5.60 -1.66 3.52
N SER A 346 -5.31 -2.64 2.68
CA SER A 346 -4.54 -2.43 1.45
C SER A 346 -5.33 -1.71 0.38
N ILE A 347 -4.62 -1.23 -0.65
CA ILE A 347 -5.20 -0.74 -1.90
C ILE A 347 -6.18 -1.76 -2.48
N ASN A 348 -5.88 -3.06 -2.41
CA ASN A 348 -6.78 -4.11 -2.92
C ASN A 348 -8.15 -4.10 -2.25
N VAL A 349 -8.19 -3.95 -0.91
CA VAL A 349 -9.47 -3.92 -0.18
C VAL A 349 -10.19 -2.60 -0.45
N VAL A 350 -9.50 -1.47 -0.34
CA VAL A 350 -10.15 -0.16 -0.44
C VAL A 350 -10.59 0.17 -1.87
N ALA A 351 -9.69 0.08 -2.85
CA ALA A 351 -10.05 0.29 -4.24
C ALA A 351 -11.00 -0.80 -4.73
N GLY A 352 -10.84 -2.04 -4.25
CA GLY A 352 -11.71 -3.15 -4.63
C GLY A 352 -13.14 -2.99 -4.12
N MET A 353 -13.35 -2.40 -2.94
CA MET A 353 -14.68 -2.02 -2.45
C MET A 353 -15.27 -0.88 -3.27
N TYR A 354 -14.47 0.14 -3.62
CA TYR A 354 -14.93 1.25 -4.47
C TYR A 354 -15.40 0.78 -5.86
N THR A 355 -14.70 -0.18 -6.45
CA THR A 355 -15.02 -0.70 -7.78
C THR A 355 -15.90 -1.94 -7.77
N ALA A 356 -16.14 -2.58 -6.61
CA ALA A 356 -16.69 -3.93 -6.49
C ALA A 356 -15.91 -4.99 -7.29
N TYR A 357 -14.57 -4.96 -7.23
CA TYR A 357 -13.68 -5.94 -7.86
C TYR A 357 -13.67 -7.31 -7.17
N TYR A 358 -14.85 -7.87 -6.94
CA TYR A 358 -15.04 -9.14 -6.24
C TYR A 358 -14.43 -10.31 -7.02
N SER A 359 -14.65 -10.39 -8.34
CA SER A 359 -14.01 -11.42 -9.17
C SER A 359 -12.49 -11.30 -9.17
N ASN A 360 -11.93 -10.09 -9.24
CA ASN A 360 -10.48 -9.91 -9.17
C ASN A 360 -9.93 -10.30 -7.79
N ALA A 361 -10.62 -9.94 -6.70
CA ALA A 361 -10.20 -10.25 -5.34
C ALA A 361 -10.18 -11.76 -5.09
N ILE A 362 -11.21 -12.50 -5.52
CA ILE A 362 -11.23 -13.97 -5.44
C ILE A 362 -10.11 -14.57 -6.31
N ALA A 363 -9.95 -14.09 -7.56
CA ALA A 363 -8.87 -14.57 -8.41
C ALA A 363 -7.50 -14.33 -7.75
N LEU A 364 -7.24 -13.13 -7.22
CA LEU A 364 -6.00 -12.83 -6.51
C LEU A 364 -5.80 -13.72 -5.27
N ALA A 365 -6.87 -14.02 -4.53
CA ALA A 365 -6.83 -14.95 -3.40
C ALA A 365 -6.46 -16.38 -3.83
N LEU A 366 -7.02 -16.88 -4.94
CA LEU A 366 -6.68 -18.17 -5.53
C LEU A 366 -5.23 -18.20 -6.04
N LEU A 367 -4.77 -17.10 -6.65
CA LEU A 367 -3.42 -16.98 -7.19
C LEU A 367 -2.37 -16.94 -6.08
N TYR A 368 -2.65 -16.30 -4.94
CA TYR A 368 -1.80 -16.42 -3.74
C TYR A 368 -1.69 -17.87 -3.25
N ALA A 369 -2.80 -18.62 -3.22
CA ALA A 369 -2.79 -20.03 -2.87
C ALA A 369 -2.01 -20.88 -3.87
N ALA A 370 -2.18 -20.62 -5.18
CA ALA A 370 -1.44 -21.26 -6.26
C ALA A 370 0.07 -21.04 -6.13
N LEU A 371 0.50 -19.79 -5.92
CA LEU A 371 1.91 -19.46 -5.74
C LEU A 371 2.50 -20.08 -4.47
N ALA A 372 1.76 -20.10 -3.37
CA ALA A 372 2.20 -20.74 -2.13
C ALA A 372 2.43 -22.25 -2.36
N ALA A 373 1.49 -22.94 -3.01
CA ALA A 373 1.63 -24.34 -3.35
C ALA A 373 2.78 -24.59 -4.35
N LEU A 374 2.97 -23.70 -5.33
CA LEU A 374 4.08 -23.77 -6.28
C LEU A 374 5.44 -23.61 -5.60
N LEU A 375 5.56 -22.73 -4.61
CA LEU A 375 6.78 -22.61 -3.79
C LEU A 375 7.08 -23.89 -3.01
N LEU A 376 6.05 -24.55 -2.47
CA LEU A 376 6.23 -25.85 -1.82
C LEU A 376 6.65 -26.92 -2.83
N ALA A 377 6.06 -26.92 -4.03
CA ALA A 377 6.44 -27.83 -5.11
C ALA A 377 7.91 -27.64 -5.53
N LEU A 378 8.37 -26.40 -5.64
CA LEU A 378 9.76 -26.05 -5.92
C LEU A 378 10.71 -26.52 -4.82
N ARG A 379 10.35 -26.31 -3.54
CA ARG A 379 11.17 -26.78 -2.39
C ARG A 379 11.28 -28.29 -2.34
N ARG A 380 10.19 -29.01 -2.68
CA ARG A 380 10.13 -30.48 -2.71
C ARG A 380 10.60 -31.09 -4.03
N ARG A 381 10.86 -30.26 -5.05
CA ARG A 381 11.14 -30.69 -6.43
C ARG A 381 10.11 -31.68 -6.98
N SER A 382 8.82 -31.46 -6.67
CA SER A 382 7.75 -32.42 -6.99
C SER A 382 6.80 -31.86 -8.05
N CYS A 383 6.75 -32.52 -9.21
CA CYS A 383 5.82 -32.20 -10.29
C CYS A 383 4.35 -32.49 -9.91
N LEU A 384 4.12 -33.50 -9.08
CA LEU A 384 2.77 -33.80 -8.59
C LEU A 384 2.24 -32.66 -7.71
N PHE A 385 3.07 -32.14 -6.80
CA PHE A 385 2.72 -30.94 -6.03
C PHE A 385 2.53 -29.73 -6.95
N ALA A 386 3.29 -29.62 -8.05
CA ALA A 386 3.11 -28.55 -9.01
C ALA A 386 1.77 -28.65 -9.76
N LEU A 387 1.36 -29.86 -10.14
CA LEU A 387 0.06 -30.12 -10.74
C LEU A 387 -1.09 -29.73 -9.79
N PHE A 388 -0.99 -30.11 -8.51
CA PHE A 388 -1.95 -29.66 -7.50
C PHE A 388 -1.93 -28.14 -7.30
N SER A 389 -0.76 -27.50 -7.38
CA SER A 389 -0.68 -26.04 -7.30
C SER A 389 -1.34 -25.33 -8.50
N ALA A 390 -1.44 -25.99 -9.66
CA ALA A 390 -2.12 -25.44 -10.82
C ALA A 390 -3.64 -25.39 -10.64
N ALA A 391 -4.25 -26.25 -9.84
CA ALA A 391 -5.71 -26.29 -9.64
C ALA A 391 -6.35 -24.93 -9.25
N PRO A 392 -5.91 -24.23 -8.18
CA PRO A 392 -6.44 -22.90 -7.85
C PRO A 392 -6.19 -21.86 -8.96
N SER A 393 -5.07 -21.98 -9.69
CA SER A 393 -4.79 -21.11 -10.84
C SER A 393 -5.73 -21.37 -12.02
N VAL A 394 -6.04 -22.63 -12.31
CA VAL A 394 -7.02 -23.02 -13.33
C VAL A 394 -8.41 -22.52 -12.96
N ILE A 395 -8.82 -22.66 -11.69
CA ILE A 395 -10.08 -22.08 -11.19
C ILE A 395 -10.10 -20.55 -11.43
N ALA A 396 -8.98 -19.86 -11.18
CA ALA A 396 -8.87 -18.43 -11.38
C ALA A 396 -9.10 -17.99 -12.84
N ILE A 397 -8.81 -18.83 -13.84
CA ILE A 397 -9.13 -18.57 -15.27
C ILE A 397 -10.64 -18.32 -15.46
N PHE A 398 -11.47 -19.10 -14.76
CA PHE A 398 -12.93 -19.03 -14.84
C PHE A 398 -13.54 -17.98 -13.91
N VAL A 399 -12.76 -17.43 -12.98
CA VAL A 399 -13.17 -16.36 -12.06
C VAL A 399 -12.82 -14.99 -12.63
N HIS A 400 -11.56 -14.78 -13.03
CA HIS A 400 -11.11 -13.54 -13.63
C HIS A 400 -9.83 -13.75 -14.51
N PRO A 401 -9.98 -13.84 -15.85
CA PRO A 401 -8.91 -14.23 -16.77
C PRO A 401 -7.77 -13.22 -16.81
N TRP A 402 -8.07 -11.94 -16.60
CA TRP A 402 -7.05 -10.89 -16.68
C TRP A 402 -6.10 -10.92 -15.47
N THR A 403 -6.64 -11.16 -14.27
CA THR A 403 -5.81 -11.36 -13.06
C THR A 403 -5.01 -12.65 -13.15
N TRP A 404 -5.59 -13.71 -13.74
CA TRP A 404 -4.84 -14.92 -14.05
C TRP A 404 -3.71 -14.67 -15.06
N ALA A 405 -3.98 -13.96 -16.16
CA ALA A 405 -2.98 -13.70 -17.21
C ALA A 405 -1.80 -12.90 -16.67
N PHE A 406 -2.07 -11.92 -15.80
CA PHE A 406 -1.02 -11.17 -15.10
C PHE A 406 -0.12 -12.08 -14.26
N LEU A 407 -0.69 -13.07 -13.55
CA LEU A 407 0.11 -14.06 -12.82
C LEU A 407 0.89 -14.99 -13.77
N GLN A 408 0.27 -15.47 -14.84
CA GLN A 408 0.99 -16.34 -15.78
C GLN A 408 2.20 -15.61 -16.39
N ALA A 409 2.04 -14.34 -16.75
CA ALA A 409 3.16 -13.50 -17.15
C ALA A 409 4.24 -13.42 -16.06
N ALA A 410 3.87 -13.34 -14.78
CA ALA A 410 4.81 -13.33 -13.66
C ALA A 410 5.58 -14.63 -13.50
N VAL A 411 4.89 -15.77 -13.58
CA VAL A 411 5.51 -17.10 -13.49
C VAL A 411 6.40 -17.37 -14.71
N CYS A 412 5.98 -16.96 -15.90
CA CYS A 412 6.78 -17.02 -17.11
C CYS A 412 8.01 -16.13 -17.05
N ALA A 413 7.89 -14.89 -16.55
CA ALA A 413 9.02 -13.99 -16.33
C ALA A 413 10.01 -14.59 -15.33
N PHE A 414 9.52 -15.14 -14.22
CA PHE A 414 10.34 -15.88 -13.25
C PHE A 414 11.06 -17.06 -13.91
N ALA A 415 10.35 -17.86 -14.70
CA ALA A 415 10.91 -19.01 -15.40
C ALA A 415 12.01 -18.59 -16.39
N GLY A 416 11.74 -17.57 -17.21
CA GLY A 416 12.69 -17.02 -18.17
C GLY A 416 13.96 -16.48 -17.49
N LEU A 417 13.82 -15.73 -16.39
CA LEU A 417 14.96 -15.22 -15.63
C LEU A 417 15.83 -16.34 -15.06
N GLN A 418 15.21 -17.42 -14.55
CA GLN A 418 15.95 -18.58 -14.06
C GLN A 418 16.66 -19.31 -15.19
N LEU A 419 15.99 -19.55 -16.33
CA LEU A 419 16.58 -20.19 -17.51
C LEU A 419 17.78 -19.39 -18.06
N LEU A 420 17.66 -18.06 -18.15
CA LEU A 420 18.76 -17.18 -18.59
C LEU A 420 19.95 -17.22 -17.63
N SER A 421 19.70 -17.30 -16.32
CA SER A 421 20.77 -17.41 -15.32
C SER A 421 21.53 -18.74 -15.44
N VAL A 422 20.82 -19.79 -15.84
CA VAL A 422 21.29 -21.16 -15.96
C VAL A 422 22.01 -21.42 -17.26
N ALA A 423 21.52 -20.88 -18.38
CA ALA A 423 22.15 -21.00 -19.70
C ALA A 423 23.59 -20.45 -19.71
N ARG A 424 23.89 -19.52 -18.79
CA ARG A 424 25.24 -18.99 -18.56
C ARG A 424 26.13 -19.91 -17.70
N SER A 425 25.59 -21.01 -17.17
CA SER A 425 26.29 -21.97 -16.31
C SER A 425 26.46 -23.32 -17.02
N ARG A 426 27.54 -24.07 -16.73
CA ARG A 426 27.77 -25.42 -17.28
C ARG A 426 26.82 -26.50 -16.73
N LYS A 427 25.77 -26.15 -15.97
CA LYS A 427 24.86 -27.08 -15.26
C LYS A 427 23.41 -26.98 -15.76
N PHE A 428 23.21 -26.90 -17.07
CA PHE A 428 21.89 -26.72 -17.68
C PHE A 428 20.89 -27.83 -17.29
N SER A 429 21.32 -29.09 -17.28
CA SER A 429 20.45 -30.25 -16.98
C SER A 429 19.91 -30.24 -15.54
N GLU A 430 20.76 -29.96 -14.55
CA GLU A 430 20.37 -29.89 -13.13
C GLU A 430 19.37 -28.75 -12.89
N ALA A 431 19.58 -27.62 -13.54
CA ALA A 431 18.71 -26.48 -13.44
C ALA A 431 17.36 -26.69 -14.14
N LEU A 432 17.33 -27.34 -15.30
CA LEU A 432 16.07 -27.72 -15.95
C LEU A 432 15.25 -28.65 -15.03
N ARG A 433 15.92 -29.60 -14.37
CA ARG A 433 15.28 -30.48 -13.36
C ARG A 433 14.72 -29.67 -12.17
N ASN A 434 15.44 -28.65 -11.71
CA ASN A 434 14.96 -27.76 -10.63
C ASN A 434 13.77 -26.88 -11.08
N MET A 435 13.65 -26.61 -12.38
CA MET A 435 12.55 -25.83 -12.97
C MET A 435 11.34 -26.66 -13.37
N MET A 436 11.43 -28.00 -13.34
CA MET A 436 10.35 -28.89 -13.77
C MET A 436 9.00 -28.60 -13.09
N PRO A 437 8.92 -28.30 -11.78
CA PRO A 437 7.66 -27.89 -11.15
C PRO A 437 7.01 -26.67 -11.82
N VAL A 438 7.80 -25.66 -12.19
CA VAL A 438 7.29 -24.44 -12.84
C VAL A 438 6.82 -24.75 -14.26
N ILE A 439 7.57 -25.56 -15.00
CA ILE A 439 7.20 -25.99 -16.36
C ILE A 439 5.86 -26.75 -16.31
N VAL A 440 5.70 -27.70 -15.39
CA VAL A 440 4.45 -28.46 -15.21
C VAL A 440 3.29 -27.53 -14.82
N PHE A 441 3.52 -26.58 -13.92
CA PHE A 441 2.50 -25.59 -13.53
C PHE A 441 2.03 -24.76 -14.74
N VAL A 442 2.96 -24.22 -15.53
CA VAL A 442 2.64 -23.41 -16.72
C VAL A 442 1.94 -24.27 -17.77
N ALA A 443 2.45 -25.47 -18.05
CA ALA A 443 1.84 -26.38 -19.02
C ALA A 443 0.40 -26.75 -18.64
N ALA A 444 0.14 -27.07 -17.36
CA ALA A 444 -1.21 -27.36 -16.88
C ALA A 444 -2.17 -26.17 -17.09
N ASN A 445 -1.72 -24.95 -16.84
CA ASN A 445 -2.52 -23.74 -17.05
C ASN A 445 -2.79 -23.46 -18.53
N VAL A 446 -1.80 -23.64 -19.41
CA VAL A 446 -1.96 -23.49 -20.87
C VAL A 446 -2.93 -24.53 -21.41
N ILE A 447 -2.78 -25.80 -21.00
CA ILE A 447 -3.71 -26.87 -21.39
C ILE A 447 -5.13 -26.53 -20.92
N ALA A 448 -5.30 -26.03 -19.70
CA ALA A 448 -6.62 -25.66 -19.19
C ALA A 448 -7.26 -24.50 -19.98
N ASP A 449 -6.51 -23.48 -20.37
CA ASP A 449 -7.02 -22.37 -21.19
C ASP A 449 -7.40 -22.82 -22.61
N LEU A 450 -6.62 -23.74 -23.19
CA LEU A 450 -6.94 -24.38 -24.47
C LEU A 450 -8.21 -25.25 -24.36
N LEU A 451 -8.32 -26.06 -23.31
CA LEU A 451 -9.51 -26.88 -23.07
C LEU A 451 -10.76 -26.03 -22.82
N LYS A 452 -10.64 -24.91 -22.11
CA LYS A 452 -11.73 -23.92 -21.99
C LYS A 452 -12.20 -23.46 -23.36
N THR A 453 -11.27 -23.12 -24.24
CA THR A 453 -11.57 -22.64 -25.59
C THR A 453 -12.24 -23.70 -26.44
N LEU A 454 -11.71 -24.93 -26.42
CA LEU A 454 -12.20 -26.04 -27.24
C LEU A 454 -13.53 -26.62 -26.75
N LEU A 455 -13.70 -26.77 -25.43
CA LEU A 455 -14.87 -27.46 -24.86
C LEU A 455 -16.04 -26.52 -24.61
N LEU A 456 -15.79 -25.25 -24.31
CA LEU A 456 -16.84 -24.30 -23.91
C LEU A 456 -17.12 -23.23 -24.99
N ALA A 457 -16.38 -23.26 -26.11
CA ALA A 457 -16.38 -22.20 -27.13
C ALA A 457 -16.20 -20.79 -26.54
N ALA A 458 -15.58 -20.71 -25.36
CA ALA A 458 -15.34 -19.45 -24.66
C ALA A 458 -13.98 -18.88 -25.08
N PRO A 459 -13.82 -17.55 -25.18
CA PRO A 459 -12.54 -16.95 -25.52
C PRO A 459 -11.43 -17.37 -24.54
N SER A 460 -10.25 -17.65 -25.08
CA SER A 460 -9.06 -17.94 -24.29
C SER A 460 -8.71 -16.72 -23.42
N ALA A 461 -8.25 -16.95 -22.20
CA ALA A 461 -7.86 -15.86 -21.31
C ALA A 461 -6.68 -15.05 -21.90
N ALA A 462 -5.78 -15.72 -22.64
CA ALA A 462 -4.75 -15.05 -23.42
C ALA A 462 -5.34 -14.19 -24.56
N GLY A 463 -6.35 -14.69 -25.26
CA GLY A 463 -7.04 -13.98 -26.34
C GLY A 463 -7.76 -12.73 -25.86
N ILE A 464 -8.52 -12.82 -24.76
CA ILE A 464 -9.17 -11.67 -24.11
C ILE A 464 -8.13 -10.61 -23.72
N SER A 465 -7.00 -11.05 -23.17
CA SER A 465 -5.91 -10.15 -22.78
C SER A 465 -5.26 -9.48 -23.98
N TYR A 466 -5.09 -10.21 -25.09
CA TYR A 466 -4.55 -9.70 -26.34
C TYR A 466 -5.47 -8.69 -27.01
N GLU A 467 -6.78 -8.96 -27.06
CA GLU A 467 -7.78 -8.06 -27.66
C GLU A 467 -7.84 -6.72 -26.90
N LEU A 468 -7.89 -6.78 -25.57
CA LEU A 468 -7.82 -5.60 -24.72
C LEU A 468 -6.50 -4.83 -24.90
N ALA A 469 -5.37 -5.55 -24.99
CA ALA A 469 -4.08 -4.92 -25.24
C ALA A 469 -4.03 -4.26 -26.64
N GLY A 470 -4.62 -4.87 -27.66
CA GLY A 470 -4.67 -4.34 -29.02
C GLY A 470 -5.41 -3.01 -29.13
N GLY A 471 -6.40 -2.76 -28.27
CA GLY A 471 -7.14 -1.48 -28.21
C GLY A 471 -6.56 -0.46 -27.23
N ALA A 472 -5.76 -0.89 -26.25
CA ALA A 472 -5.30 -0.03 -25.15
C ALA A 472 -3.79 0.26 -25.16
N VAL A 473 -2.98 -0.49 -25.92
CA VAL A 473 -1.53 -0.30 -26.02
C VAL A 473 -1.21 0.60 -27.21
N SER A 474 -0.59 1.75 -26.99
CA SER A 474 -0.12 2.61 -28.07
C SER A 474 1.05 3.51 -27.68
N MET A 475 1.79 4.02 -28.67
CA MET A 475 2.80 5.06 -28.44
C MET A 475 2.16 6.38 -27.97
N ASN A 476 0.90 6.65 -28.32
CA ASN A 476 0.16 7.80 -27.81
C ASN A 476 -0.01 7.71 -26.28
N GLU A 477 -0.24 6.52 -25.74
CA GLU A 477 -0.33 6.33 -24.29
C GLU A 477 0.99 6.58 -23.56
N PHE A 478 2.13 6.38 -24.22
CA PHE A 478 3.44 6.75 -23.68
C PHE A 478 3.58 8.27 -23.54
N TYR A 479 3.16 9.04 -24.55
CA TYR A 479 3.14 10.50 -24.45
C TYR A 479 2.12 10.98 -23.40
N ASN A 480 1.02 10.24 -23.22
CA ASN A 480 0.01 10.49 -22.19
C ASN A 480 0.30 9.83 -20.84
N LEU A 481 1.50 9.28 -20.62
CA LEU A 481 1.83 8.50 -19.41
C LEU A 481 1.50 9.26 -18.12
N TRP A 482 1.89 10.54 -18.04
CA TRP A 482 1.61 11.34 -16.85
C TRP A 482 0.11 11.53 -16.63
N PHE A 483 -0.64 11.86 -17.70
CA PHE A 483 -2.10 11.98 -17.61
C PHE A 483 -2.73 10.65 -17.16
N ASN A 484 -2.34 9.53 -17.77
CA ASN A 484 -2.86 8.21 -17.43
C ASN A 484 -2.61 7.86 -15.96
N LEU A 485 -1.39 8.05 -15.48
CA LEU A 485 -1.04 7.79 -14.08
C LEU A 485 -1.77 8.74 -13.13
N TYR A 486 -1.76 10.04 -13.43
CA TYR A 486 -2.45 11.03 -12.62
C TYR A 486 -3.95 10.71 -12.53
N PHE A 487 -4.58 10.41 -13.67
CA PHE A 487 -5.99 10.06 -13.73
C PHE A 487 -6.32 8.78 -12.95
N THR A 488 -5.51 7.72 -13.11
CA THR A 488 -5.67 6.47 -12.35
C THR A 488 -5.58 6.71 -10.84
N PHE A 489 -4.58 7.47 -10.38
CA PHE A 489 -4.30 7.67 -8.96
C PHE A 489 -5.19 8.71 -8.28
N ARG A 490 -5.82 9.63 -9.02
CA ARG A 490 -6.60 10.74 -8.47
C ARG A 490 -8.12 10.61 -8.69
N PHE A 491 -8.54 10.03 -9.82
CA PHE A 491 -9.94 10.06 -10.23
C PHE A 491 -10.53 8.68 -10.49
N PHE A 492 -9.89 7.88 -11.36
CA PHE A 492 -10.50 6.67 -11.90
C PHE A 492 -10.93 5.67 -10.82
N ALA A 493 -10.05 5.41 -9.84
CA ALA A 493 -10.36 4.54 -8.70
C ALA A 493 -10.63 5.34 -7.41
N GLY A 494 -11.27 6.50 -7.54
CA GLY A 494 -11.66 7.33 -6.40
C GLY A 494 -10.48 7.85 -5.56
N GLY A 495 -9.30 7.98 -6.16
CA GLY A 495 -8.10 8.38 -5.43
C GLY A 495 -7.52 7.30 -4.50
N TYR A 496 -8.07 6.09 -4.49
CA TYR A 496 -7.71 5.05 -3.52
C TYR A 496 -6.41 4.30 -3.85
N PHE A 497 -5.81 4.51 -5.03
CA PHE A 497 -4.41 4.07 -5.24
C PHE A 497 -3.40 4.96 -4.50
N ASN A 498 -3.83 6.10 -3.96
CA ASN A 498 -2.97 7.12 -3.38
C ASN A 498 -2.46 6.78 -1.96
N ASN A 499 -1.86 5.60 -1.78
CA ASN A 499 -1.27 5.16 -0.52
C ASN A 499 0.27 5.18 -0.60
N PHE A 500 0.82 6.39 -0.52
CA PHE A 500 2.26 6.65 -0.60
C PHE A 500 3.07 5.83 0.41
N PHE A 501 2.56 5.68 1.65
CA PHE A 501 3.25 4.97 2.72
C PHE A 501 3.38 3.46 2.44
N ALA A 502 2.31 2.82 1.94
CA ALA A 502 2.36 1.41 1.54
C ALA A 502 3.31 1.20 0.35
N ILE A 503 3.26 2.08 -0.66
CA ILE A 503 4.10 2.00 -1.87
C ILE A 503 5.57 2.21 -1.54
N THR A 504 5.92 3.22 -0.74
CA THR A 504 7.32 3.46 -0.33
C THR A 504 7.88 2.32 0.52
N SER A 505 7.07 1.77 1.43
CA SER A 505 7.41 0.56 2.17
C SER A 505 7.62 -0.64 1.24
N ALA A 506 6.79 -0.79 0.20
CA ALA A 506 6.96 -1.82 -0.83
C ALA A 506 8.25 -1.63 -1.65
N ILE A 507 8.67 -0.39 -1.96
CA ILE A 507 9.96 -0.12 -2.63
C ILE A 507 11.13 -0.61 -1.77
N LEU A 508 11.12 -0.31 -0.46
CA LEU A 508 12.12 -0.80 0.49
C LEU A 508 12.11 -2.34 0.56
N GLY A 509 10.93 -2.95 0.51
CA GLY A 509 10.76 -4.39 0.43
C GLY A 509 11.37 -4.98 -0.83
N ALA A 510 11.04 -4.44 -2.00
CA ALA A 510 11.60 -4.87 -3.28
C ALA A 510 13.13 -4.76 -3.29
N TRP A 511 13.68 -3.68 -2.73
CA TRP A 511 15.12 -3.50 -2.58
C TRP A 511 15.75 -4.58 -1.70
N TRP A 512 15.14 -4.86 -0.55
CA TRP A 512 15.62 -5.89 0.37
C TRP A 512 15.55 -7.29 -0.24
N LEU A 513 14.45 -7.61 -0.92
CA LEU A 513 14.28 -8.89 -1.61
C LEU A 513 15.25 -9.03 -2.79
N SER A 514 15.56 -7.94 -3.50
CA SER A 514 16.51 -7.97 -4.62
C SER A 514 17.93 -8.31 -4.19
N LYS A 515 18.24 -8.28 -2.89
CA LYS A 515 19.54 -8.70 -2.33
C LYS A 515 19.58 -10.19 -2.00
N GLN A 516 18.44 -10.86 -2.03
CA GLN A 516 18.30 -12.27 -1.69
C GLN A 516 18.22 -13.11 -2.97
N ASP A 517 18.75 -14.34 -2.92
CA ASP A 517 18.86 -15.21 -4.09
C ASP A 517 17.81 -16.34 -4.13
N GLY A 518 16.87 -16.36 -3.18
CA GLY A 518 15.86 -17.41 -3.08
C GLY A 518 14.81 -17.36 -4.18
N ASN A 519 14.25 -18.53 -4.51
CA ASN A 519 13.23 -18.65 -5.57
C ASN A 519 11.97 -17.86 -5.25
N ALA A 520 11.62 -17.75 -3.97
CA ALA A 520 10.42 -17.05 -3.54
C ALA A 520 10.55 -15.55 -3.78
N GLU A 521 11.69 -14.98 -3.44
CA GLU A 521 12.01 -13.56 -3.61
C GLU A 521 12.07 -13.19 -5.09
N LYS A 522 12.74 -14.02 -5.90
CA LYS A 522 12.78 -13.86 -7.35
C LYS A 522 11.39 -13.93 -7.98
N MET A 523 10.52 -14.84 -7.52
CA MET A 523 9.16 -14.95 -8.04
C MET A 523 8.31 -13.72 -7.69
N LEU A 524 8.42 -13.21 -6.47
CA LEU A 524 7.70 -12.00 -6.06
C LEU A 524 8.19 -10.75 -6.82
N LEU A 525 9.49 -10.64 -7.07
CA LEU A 525 10.07 -9.56 -7.87
C LEU A 525 9.73 -9.69 -9.37
N ALA A 526 9.65 -10.92 -9.89
CA ALA A 526 9.20 -11.16 -11.25
C ALA A 526 7.75 -10.71 -11.42
N TRP A 527 6.87 -11.03 -10.45
CA TRP A 527 5.49 -10.55 -10.42
C TRP A 527 5.41 -9.01 -10.46
N LEU A 528 6.23 -8.33 -9.66
CA LEU A 528 6.32 -6.87 -9.73
C LEU A 528 6.77 -6.36 -11.11
N SER A 529 7.74 -7.03 -11.74
CA SER A 529 8.32 -6.58 -13.01
C SER A 529 7.38 -6.70 -14.21
N VAL A 530 6.37 -7.57 -14.17
CA VAL A 530 5.40 -7.75 -15.27
C VAL A 530 4.67 -6.46 -15.59
N GLY A 531 4.33 -5.66 -14.57
CA GLY A 531 3.65 -4.39 -14.76
C GLY A 531 4.55 -3.27 -15.32
N SER A 532 5.87 -3.43 -15.31
CA SER A 532 6.81 -2.32 -15.57
C SER A 532 6.69 -1.73 -16.97
N VAL A 533 7.08 -2.47 -18.00
CA VAL A 533 7.05 -2.00 -19.40
C VAL A 533 5.61 -1.73 -19.85
N PRO A 534 4.60 -2.60 -19.61
CA PRO A 534 3.23 -2.33 -20.07
C PRO A 534 2.64 -1.01 -19.54
N THR A 535 2.91 -0.64 -18.28
CA THR A 535 2.42 0.62 -17.68
C THR A 535 2.81 1.85 -18.49
N LEU A 536 3.95 1.80 -19.20
CA LEU A 536 4.42 2.92 -20.02
C LEU A 536 3.60 3.13 -21.30
N PHE A 537 2.87 2.12 -21.77
CA PHE A 537 2.25 2.13 -23.10
C PHE A 537 0.75 1.89 -23.06
N VAL A 538 0.12 1.86 -21.89
CA VAL A 538 -1.31 1.60 -21.73
C VAL A 538 -2.06 2.77 -21.11
N ASN A 539 -3.34 2.86 -21.43
CA ASN A 539 -4.23 3.87 -20.88
C ASN A 539 -4.51 3.67 -19.36
N PHE A 540 -5.16 4.66 -18.75
CA PHE A 540 -5.51 4.65 -17.33
C PHE A 540 -6.34 3.43 -16.87
N TRP A 541 -7.16 2.85 -17.76
CA TRP A 541 -8.04 1.72 -17.46
C TRP A 541 -7.23 0.43 -17.27
N VAL A 542 -6.26 0.16 -18.15
CA VAL A 542 -5.37 -1.01 -17.98
C VAL A 542 -4.38 -0.77 -16.83
N ASN A 543 -3.88 0.46 -16.66
CA ASN A 543 -2.98 0.81 -15.56
C ASN A 543 -3.58 0.50 -14.18
N GLU A 544 -4.84 0.87 -13.99
CA GLU A 544 -5.57 0.58 -12.75
C GLU A 544 -5.55 -0.90 -12.42
N ARG A 545 -5.85 -1.72 -13.42
CA ARG A 545 -5.86 -3.17 -13.29
C ARG A 545 -4.46 -3.70 -12.97
N ILE A 546 -3.40 -3.14 -13.59
CA ILE A 546 -2.00 -3.53 -13.32
C ILE A 546 -1.69 -3.26 -11.85
N PHE A 547 -1.98 -2.06 -11.37
CA PHE A 547 -1.69 -1.65 -9.99
C PHE A 547 -2.48 -2.46 -8.97
N TYR A 548 -3.74 -2.79 -9.29
CA TYR A 548 -4.56 -3.65 -8.44
C TYR A 548 -3.96 -5.06 -8.28
N ASN A 549 -3.35 -5.63 -9.32
CA ASN A 549 -2.78 -6.98 -9.23
C ASN A 549 -1.37 -7.04 -8.60
N LEU A 550 -0.78 -5.90 -8.20
CA LEU A 550 0.54 -5.89 -7.59
C LEU A 550 0.51 -6.42 -6.14
N PRO A 551 1.52 -7.20 -5.70
CA PRO A 551 1.59 -7.73 -4.34
C PRO A 551 2.15 -6.70 -3.34
N ILE A 552 1.59 -5.49 -3.32
CA ILE A 552 2.08 -4.33 -2.54
C ILE A 552 2.14 -4.65 -1.04
N GLN A 553 1.10 -5.28 -0.49
CA GLN A 553 1.04 -5.70 0.92
C GLN A 553 2.18 -6.66 1.28
N MET A 554 2.56 -7.55 0.36
CA MET A 554 3.62 -8.54 0.59
C MET A 554 5.00 -7.88 0.54
N LEU A 555 5.21 -6.99 -0.43
CA LEU A 555 6.42 -6.18 -0.54
C LEU A 555 6.55 -5.21 0.65
N SER A 556 5.45 -4.57 1.06
CA SER A 556 5.43 -3.65 2.20
C SER A 556 5.75 -4.38 3.51
N ALA A 557 5.21 -5.59 3.73
CA ALA A 557 5.60 -6.42 4.87
C ALA A 557 7.11 -6.73 4.83
N ALA A 558 7.67 -7.02 3.66
CA ALA A 558 9.12 -7.20 3.48
C ALA A 558 9.91 -5.92 3.83
N GLY A 559 9.43 -4.75 3.42
CA GLY A 559 10.03 -3.45 3.73
C GLY A 559 10.05 -3.16 5.23
N LEU A 560 8.95 -3.43 5.93
CA LEU A 560 8.88 -3.32 7.38
C LEU A 560 9.81 -4.33 8.07
N CYS A 561 9.82 -5.61 7.65
CA CYS A 561 10.74 -6.61 8.18
C CYS A 561 12.21 -6.26 7.97
N PHE A 562 12.52 -5.59 6.87
CA PHE A 562 13.86 -5.07 6.61
C PHE A 562 14.20 -3.89 7.53
N TRP A 563 13.30 -2.94 7.69
CA TRP A 563 13.59 -1.67 8.34
C TRP A 563 13.53 -1.76 9.88
N LEU A 564 12.57 -2.52 10.43
CA LEU A 564 12.34 -2.63 11.88
C LEU A 564 13.57 -3.12 12.70
N PRO A 565 14.31 -4.17 12.29
CA PRO A 565 15.45 -4.66 13.10
C PRO A 565 16.64 -3.70 13.17
N ARG A 566 16.76 -2.73 12.26
CA ARG A 566 17.92 -1.80 12.21
C ARG A 566 17.95 -0.80 13.36
N TYR A 567 16.83 -0.60 14.05
CA TYR A 567 16.71 0.33 15.18
C TYR A 567 16.71 -0.37 16.55
N ARG A 568 17.45 -1.48 16.69
CA ARG A 568 17.55 -2.27 17.93
C ARG A 568 17.91 -1.45 19.17
N SER A 569 18.69 -0.36 19.02
CA SER A 569 19.08 0.52 20.13
C SER A 569 17.96 1.43 20.66
N SER A 570 16.83 1.59 19.95
CA SER A 570 15.68 2.39 20.39
C SER A 570 14.36 1.65 20.20
N GLY A 571 14.14 0.59 20.99
CA GLY A 571 12.94 -0.25 20.89
C GLY A 571 11.62 0.55 20.88
N MET A 572 11.55 1.70 21.55
CA MET A 572 10.36 2.56 21.56
C MET A 572 10.10 3.30 20.23
N LEU A 573 11.12 3.83 19.55
CA LEU A 573 10.97 4.49 18.23
C LEU A 573 10.45 3.50 17.19
N ARG A 574 11.02 2.30 17.19
CA ARG A 574 10.59 1.20 16.31
C ARG A 574 9.13 0.85 16.52
N LYS A 575 8.68 0.73 17.78
CA LYS A 575 7.27 0.49 18.12
C LYS A 575 6.39 1.65 17.66
N ALA A 576 6.79 2.89 17.94
CA ALA A 576 6.04 4.08 17.53
C ALA A 576 5.86 4.15 16.01
N LEU A 577 6.90 3.89 15.23
CA LEU A 577 6.82 3.94 13.76
C LEU A 577 6.02 2.76 13.16
N LEU A 578 6.05 1.57 13.78
CA LEU A 578 5.15 0.48 13.39
C LEU A 578 3.68 0.81 13.70
N ILE A 579 3.41 1.34 14.89
CA ILE A 579 2.06 1.77 15.29
C ILE A 579 1.58 2.86 14.34
N LEU A 580 2.43 3.87 14.06
CA LEU A 580 2.12 4.93 13.12
C LEU A 580 1.75 4.38 11.74
N PHE A 581 2.55 3.46 11.20
CA PHE A 581 2.27 2.84 9.91
C PHE A 581 0.91 2.14 9.88
N VAL A 582 0.55 1.40 10.95
CA VAL A 582 -0.75 0.73 11.05
C VAL A 582 -1.88 1.75 11.17
N LEU A 583 -1.75 2.78 12.02
CA LEU A 583 -2.78 3.78 12.22
C LEU A 583 -3.06 4.59 10.94
N VAL A 584 -2.01 5.07 10.26
CA VAL A 584 -2.11 5.79 8.98
C VAL A 584 -2.90 4.99 7.94
N ASN A 585 -2.59 3.70 7.80
CA ASN A 585 -3.27 2.88 6.80
C ASN A 585 -4.71 2.49 7.23
N LEU A 586 -4.97 2.35 8.53
CA LEU A 586 -6.32 2.07 9.02
C LEU A 586 -7.23 3.30 8.90
N ASN A 587 -6.72 4.50 9.17
CA ASN A 587 -7.40 5.77 8.88
C ASN A 587 -7.69 5.91 7.39
N TYR A 588 -6.68 5.67 6.54
CA TYR A 588 -6.87 5.62 5.10
C TYR A 588 -8.02 4.68 4.70
N ALA A 589 -8.08 3.46 5.22
CA ALA A 589 -9.12 2.51 4.88
C ALA A 589 -10.51 2.96 5.36
N LEU A 590 -10.68 3.30 6.64
CA LEU A 590 -11.98 3.68 7.18
C LEU A 590 -12.49 5.02 6.64
N ARG A 591 -11.61 6.02 6.49
CA ARG A 591 -11.95 7.30 5.82
C ARG A 591 -12.41 7.05 4.38
N SER A 592 -11.72 6.16 3.67
CA SER A 592 -12.10 5.82 2.30
C SER A 592 -13.47 5.17 2.24
N MET A 593 -13.75 4.19 3.12
CA MET A 593 -15.06 3.53 3.20
C MET A 593 -16.18 4.49 3.59
N ALA A 594 -15.95 5.38 4.55
CA ALA A 594 -16.93 6.41 4.95
C ALA A 594 -17.34 7.31 3.79
N ASN A 595 -16.41 7.56 2.86
CA ASN A 595 -16.61 8.47 1.73
C ASN A 595 -17.22 7.81 0.48
N LEU A 596 -17.50 6.49 0.51
CA LEU A 596 -18.12 5.76 -0.60
C LEU A 596 -19.62 6.04 -0.78
N VAL A 597 -20.25 6.65 0.23
CA VAL A 597 -21.71 6.81 0.37
C VAL A 597 -22.07 8.24 0.73
#